data_AF-F9F691-F1
#
_entry.id   AF-F9F691-F1
#
_cell.length_a   1.000
_cell.length_b   1.000
_cell.length_c   1.000
_cell.angle_alpha   90.00
_cell.angle_beta   90.00
_cell.angle_gamma   90.00
#
_symmetry.space_group_name_H-M   'P 1'
#
loop_
_entity.id
_entity.type
_entity.pdbx_description
1 polymer ?
#
loop_
_entity_poly.entity_id
_entity_poly.type
_entity_poly.pdbx_seq_one_letter_code
_entity_poly.pdbx_strand_id
1 'polypeptide(L)'
;MRKISEKYDKVFVEGCAQPDTSQPRANAAFVILARNKEIDGVLQSIKSVERHFNRWYHYPYVFLNDGDFDDNFKEAVRNHTSGDVEFGKVGPDMWGFPDWIDPKVASEGIAKQGDAAVMYGGLESYHKMCRFYSGFFFNHPLLLKYEWYWRVEPEISYFCDITYDPFQKMIEHNKTYGFTIAVKELRETVPNIFRYASAYKRLNNITSKGLWEMFVEPPEDDDEDASKDSDTSPNPEKSFWDTLTGKKENIVDPESMEGETYNMCHFWSNFEIAKLSWFRSKEYQDFFEMMDRSGGFWMERWGDAPIHSLAAGALLGPQDIHYFRDFGYRHTTIQHCPANAPGKQLEREPYLEKTTFPEYKRFEEDDYWEHWDDVQEGGIGCRCRCDTDVVDVEGKEGSCLAEWVDVAGGWEHPY
;
A
#
# COMPACT_ATOMS: atom_id res chain seq x y z
N MET A 1 -24.06 1.28 1.27
CA MET A 1 -22.78 1.57 0.58
C MET A 1 -22.94 1.30 -0.91
N ARG A 2 -22.29 2.08 -1.80
CA ARG A 2 -22.34 1.85 -3.25
C ARG A 2 -21.47 0.63 -3.59
N LYS A 3 -21.95 -0.25 -4.47
CA LYS A 3 -21.22 -1.45 -4.86
C LYS A 3 -20.25 -1.17 -6.01
N ILE A 4 -19.02 -1.61 -5.84
CA ILE A 4 -17.98 -1.59 -6.88
C ILE A 4 -18.23 -2.76 -7.83
N SER A 5 -17.97 -2.56 -9.12
CA SER A 5 -18.02 -3.60 -10.14
C SER A 5 -17.10 -4.78 -9.79
N GLU A 6 -17.64 -6.00 -9.88
CA GLU A 6 -16.86 -7.22 -9.67
C GLU A 6 -16.14 -7.70 -10.95
N LYS A 7 -16.06 -6.85 -11.99
CA LYS A 7 -15.53 -7.21 -13.31
C LYS A 7 -14.09 -7.70 -13.24
N TYR A 8 -13.24 -7.00 -12.50
CA TYR A 8 -11.82 -7.32 -12.35
C TYR A 8 -11.46 -7.75 -10.93
N ASP A 9 -12.20 -7.25 -9.95
CA ASP A 9 -11.88 -7.49 -8.55
C ASP A 9 -13.13 -7.74 -7.72
N LYS A 10 -13.30 -9.00 -7.34
CA LYS A 10 -14.38 -9.46 -6.47
C LYS A 10 -13.81 -9.73 -5.09
N VAL A 11 -14.54 -9.33 -4.05
CA VAL A 11 -14.21 -9.68 -2.66
C VAL A 11 -14.18 -11.21 -2.53
N PHE A 12 -13.11 -11.77 -1.97
CA PHE A 12 -12.94 -13.22 -1.90
C PHE A 12 -14.01 -13.90 -1.03
N VAL A 13 -14.35 -13.28 0.11
CA VAL A 13 -15.37 -13.75 1.04
C VAL A 13 -16.15 -12.55 1.57
N GLU A 14 -17.48 -12.62 1.47
CA GLU A 14 -18.36 -11.64 2.11
C GLU A 14 -18.79 -12.15 3.49
N GLY A 15 -18.46 -11.42 4.55
CA GLY A 15 -18.72 -11.83 5.92
C GLY A 15 -17.78 -12.93 6.40
N CYS A 16 -18.22 -13.70 7.38
CA CYS A 16 -17.42 -14.75 7.99
C CYS A 16 -17.55 -16.07 7.25
N ALA A 17 -16.41 -16.74 7.04
CA ALA A 17 -16.33 -18.14 6.67
C ALA A 17 -15.91 -18.98 7.89
N GLN A 18 -16.12 -20.30 7.80
CA GLN A 18 -15.48 -21.23 8.73
C GLN A 18 -14.01 -21.37 8.30
N PRO A 19 -13.02 -21.07 9.17
CA PRO A 19 -11.61 -21.24 8.81
C PRO A 19 -11.31 -22.69 8.44
N ASP A 20 -10.90 -22.93 7.20
CA ASP A 20 -10.53 -24.26 6.70
C ASP A 20 -9.00 -24.45 6.80
N THR A 21 -8.57 -25.21 7.79
CA THR A 21 -7.17 -25.56 8.03
C THR A 21 -6.83 -26.98 7.55
N SER A 22 -7.74 -27.65 6.84
CA SER A 22 -7.54 -29.00 6.33
C SER A 22 -6.67 -29.04 5.06
N GLN A 23 -6.63 -27.93 4.31
CA GLN A 23 -5.83 -27.81 3.10
C GLN A 23 -4.38 -27.43 3.43
N PRO A 24 -3.41 -27.83 2.59
CA PRO A 24 -2.06 -27.28 2.67
C PRO A 24 -2.10 -25.76 2.56
N ARG A 25 -1.28 -25.08 3.36
CA ARG A 25 -1.09 -23.62 3.30
C ARG A 25 -0.26 -23.23 2.09
N ALA A 26 -0.43 -22.00 1.61
CA ALA A 26 0.45 -21.44 0.59
C ALA A 26 1.89 -21.32 1.11
N ASN A 27 2.86 -21.24 0.19
CA ASN A 27 4.25 -20.95 0.56
C ASN A 27 4.43 -19.44 0.81
N ALA A 28 4.12 -19.00 2.04
CA ALA A 28 4.07 -17.59 2.40
C ALA A 28 4.64 -17.30 3.80
N ALA A 29 4.99 -16.04 4.05
CA ALA A 29 5.39 -15.56 5.37
C ALA A 29 4.94 -14.12 5.61
N PHE A 30 4.73 -13.76 6.88
CA PHE A 30 4.72 -12.36 7.28
C PHE A 30 6.13 -11.79 7.23
N VAL A 31 6.28 -10.55 6.76
CA VAL A 31 7.56 -9.86 6.68
C VAL A 31 7.48 -8.54 7.43
N ILE A 32 8.38 -8.37 8.41
CA ILE A 32 8.42 -7.21 9.30
C ILE A 32 9.83 -6.67 9.34
N LEU A 33 10.01 -5.42 8.91
CA LEU A 33 11.23 -4.66 9.14
C LEU A 33 11.05 -3.84 10.41
N ALA A 34 11.83 -4.13 11.46
CA ALA A 34 11.71 -3.41 12.73
C ALA A 34 13.05 -3.33 13.46
N ARG A 35 13.22 -2.29 14.27
CA ARG A 35 14.38 -2.13 15.17
C ARG A 35 14.01 -2.61 16.57
N ASN A 36 15.01 -2.96 17.38
CA ASN A 36 14.78 -3.42 18.76
C ASN A 36 13.94 -2.45 19.61
N LYS A 37 14.08 -1.13 19.37
CA LYS A 37 13.34 -0.07 20.09
C LYS A 37 11.84 -0.02 19.76
N GLU A 38 11.40 -0.69 18.69
CA GLU A 38 10.00 -0.70 18.21
C GLU A 38 9.23 -1.93 18.75
N ILE A 39 9.80 -2.65 19.72
CA ILE A 39 9.23 -3.89 20.24
C ILE A 39 7.78 -3.75 20.67
N ASP A 40 7.39 -2.67 21.36
CA ASP A 40 6.01 -2.51 21.83
C ASP A 40 5.01 -2.42 20.66
N GLY A 41 5.34 -1.63 19.63
CA GLY A 41 4.55 -1.52 18.41
C GLY A 41 4.51 -2.82 17.60
N VAL A 42 5.61 -3.58 17.59
CA VAL A 42 5.67 -4.91 16.99
C VAL A 42 4.75 -5.89 17.72
N LEU A 43 4.82 -5.94 19.06
CA LEU A 43 3.99 -6.83 19.86
C LEU A 43 2.50 -6.50 19.74
N GLN A 44 2.13 -5.22 19.69
CA GLN A 44 0.76 -4.78 19.39
C GLN A 44 0.28 -5.33 18.04
N SER A 45 1.10 -5.22 17.01
CA SER A 45 0.80 -5.67 15.65
C SER A 45 0.62 -7.18 15.58
N ILE A 46 1.53 -7.93 16.22
CA ILE A 46 1.44 -9.40 16.32
C ILE A 46 0.15 -9.80 17.03
N LYS A 47 -0.19 -9.19 18.16
CA LYS A 47 -1.43 -9.51 18.89
C LYS A 47 -2.67 -9.32 18.01
N SER A 48 -2.70 -8.26 17.22
CA SER A 48 -3.79 -7.99 16.30
C SER A 48 -3.84 -9.02 15.15
N VAL A 49 -2.71 -9.31 14.50
CA VAL A 49 -2.60 -10.34 13.45
C VAL A 49 -3.01 -11.72 13.97
N GLU A 50 -2.52 -12.12 15.14
CA GLU A 50 -2.83 -13.41 15.75
C GLU A 50 -4.32 -13.51 16.08
N ARG A 51 -4.91 -12.49 16.71
CA ARG A 51 -6.34 -12.47 17.05
C ARG A 51 -7.24 -12.62 15.84
N HIS A 52 -6.95 -11.86 14.79
CA HIS A 52 -7.85 -11.71 13.64
C HIS A 52 -7.54 -12.65 12.48
N PHE A 53 -6.42 -13.37 12.49
CA PHE A 53 -6.06 -14.25 11.38
C PHE A 53 -5.18 -15.43 11.80
N ASN A 54 -3.98 -15.14 12.33
CA ASN A 54 -2.93 -16.14 12.34
C ASN A 54 -3.12 -17.23 13.41
N ARG A 55 -4.04 -17.02 14.37
CA ARG A 55 -4.50 -18.07 15.29
C ARG A 55 -5.05 -19.32 14.61
N TRP A 56 -5.52 -19.21 13.36
CA TRP A 56 -6.04 -20.35 12.60
C TRP A 56 -4.97 -20.95 11.68
N TYR A 57 -4.21 -20.09 10.99
CA TYR A 57 -3.36 -20.54 9.89
C TYR A 57 -1.88 -20.69 10.27
N HIS A 58 -1.39 -20.08 11.34
CA HIS A 58 -0.01 -20.25 11.84
C HIS A 58 1.07 -20.09 10.75
N TYR A 59 0.93 -19.08 9.89
CA TYR A 59 1.97 -18.69 8.93
C TYR A 59 3.22 -18.17 9.67
N PRO A 60 4.42 -18.43 9.13
CA PRO A 60 5.66 -17.99 9.76
C PRO A 60 5.88 -16.49 9.67
N TYR A 61 6.68 -15.96 10.59
CA TYR A 61 7.12 -14.55 10.63
C TYR A 61 8.61 -14.44 10.31
N VAL A 62 8.96 -13.53 9.40
CA VAL A 62 10.34 -13.17 9.09
C VAL A 62 10.57 -11.73 9.53
N PHE A 63 11.37 -11.57 10.57
CA PHE A 63 11.81 -10.28 11.08
C PHE A 63 13.14 -9.88 10.47
N LEU A 64 13.22 -8.68 9.91
CA LEU A 64 14.41 -8.09 9.33
C LEU A 64 14.79 -6.82 10.10
N ASN A 65 16.10 -6.54 10.21
CA ASN A 65 16.63 -5.36 10.89
C ASN A 65 18.00 -5.00 10.29
N ASP A 66 18.32 -3.72 10.19
CA ASP A 66 19.64 -3.25 9.76
C ASP A 66 20.72 -3.39 10.86
N GLY A 67 20.29 -3.61 12.10
CA GLY A 67 21.10 -4.05 13.23
C GLY A 67 20.89 -5.53 13.59
N ASP A 68 21.51 -5.94 14.69
CA ASP A 68 21.27 -7.26 15.29
C ASP A 68 20.05 -7.19 16.22
N PHE A 69 19.12 -8.15 16.08
CA PHE A 69 18.07 -8.32 17.08
C PHE A 69 18.65 -8.82 18.41
N ASP A 70 18.28 -8.18 19.51
CA ASP A 70 18.67 -8.62 20.85
C ASP A 70 17.80 -9.79 21.34
N ASP A 71 18.25 -10.45 22.41
CA ASP A 71 17.58 -11.64 22.93
C ASP A 71 16.20 -11.33 23.53
N ASN A 72 16.02 -10.13 24.10
CA ASN A 72 14.74 -9.67 24.64
C ASN A 72 13.70 -9.54 23.52
N PHE A 73 14.06 -8.91 22.40
CA PHE A 73 13.20 -8.81 21.22
C PHE A 73 12.81 -10.19 20.70
N LYS A 74 13.81 -11.08 20.51
CA LYS A 74 13.56 -12.43 19.98
C LYS A 74 12.66 -13.27 20.90
N GLU A 75 12.90 -13.22 22.20
CA GLU A 75 12.09 -13.94 23.19
C GLU A 75 10.67 -13.41 23.25
N ALA A 76 10.51 -12.08 23.30
CA ALA A 76 9.21 -11.44 23.31
C ALA A 76 8.39 -11.83 22.07
N VAL A 77 8.94 -11.69 20.86
CA VAL A 77 8.25 -12.06 19.61
C VAL A 77 7.86 -13.54 19.59
N ARG A 78 8.76 -14.46 19.97
CA ARG A 78 8.45 -15.90 20.02
C ARG A 78 7.33 -16.22 21.02
N ASN A 79 7.23 -15.49 22.11
CA ASN A 79 6.16 -15.68 23.10
C ASN A 79 4.79 -15.19 22.62
N HIS A 80 4.75 -14.30 21.61
CA HIS A 80 3.52 -13.69 21.10
C HIS A 80 3.02 -14.27 19.78
N THR A 81 3.81 -15.12 19.12
CA THR A 81 3.52 -15.68 17.80
C THR A 81 3.12 -17.15 17.91
N SER A 82 2.19 -17.58 17.06
CA SER A 82 1.79 -18.98 16.97
C SER A 82 2.51 -19.76 15.87
N GLY A 83 3.02 -19.07 14.84
CA GLY A 83 3.83 -19.63 13.75
C GLY A 83 5.34 -19.60 14.05
N ASP A 84 6.12 -20.25 13.18
CA ASP A 84 7.59 -20.21 13.26
C ASP A 84 8.12 -18.79 13.05
N VAL A 85 9.23 -18.45 13.72
CA VAL A 85 9.84 -17.11 13.64
C VAL A 85 11.30 -17.19 13.23
N GLU A 86 11.66 -16.40 12.23
CA GLU A 86 13.03 -16.22 11.75
C GLU A 86 13.47 -14.76 11.91
N PHE A 87 14.75 -14.57 12.23
CA PHE A 87 15.35 -13.25 12.42
C PHE A 87 16.54 -13.09 11.46
N GLY A 88 16.47 -12.09 10.58
CA GLY A 88 17.48 -11.79 9.58
C GLY A 88 18.07 -10.40 9.78
N LYS A 89 19.35 -10.26 9.46
CA LYS A 89 20.03 -8.96 9.41
C LYS A 89 20.12 -8.51 7.96
N VAL A 90 19.72 -7.27 7.71
CA VAL A 90 19.88 -6.62 6.41
C VAL A 90 21.33 -6.15 6.31
N GLY A 91 22.07 -6.77 5.39
CA GLY A 91 23.48 -6.47 5.15
C GLY A 91 23.71 -5.10 4.50
N PRO A 92 24.95 -4.60 4.50
CA PRO A 92 25.30 -3.30 3.91
C PRO A 92 25.13 -3.26 2.38
N ASP A 93 25.07 -4.41 1.72
CA ASP A 93 24.75 -4.58 0.30
C ASP A 93 23.30 -4.20 -0.03
N MET A 94 22.39 -4.34 0.94
CA MET A 94 20.97 -3.99 0.82
C MET A 94 20.61 -2.71 1.58
N TRP A 95 21.42 -2.33 2.59
CA TRP A 95 21.18 -1.20 3.49
C TRP A 95 22.37 -0.24 3.55
N GLY A 96 22.49 0.61 2.54
CA GLY A 96 23.59 1.57 2.40
C GLY A 96 23.43 2.48 1.20
N PHE A 97 24.37 3.41 1.05
CA PHE A 97 24.50 4.17 -0.20
C PHE A 97 25.08 3.26 -1.28
N PRO A 98 24.51 3.24 -2.49
CA PRO A 98 25.06 2.44 -3.58
C PRO A 98 26.38 3.00 -4.10
N ASP A 99 27.20 2.15 -4.72
CA ASP A 99 28.55 2.52 -5.18
C ASP A 99 28.56 3.64 -6.26
N TRP A 100 27.45 3.87 -6.95
CA TRP A 100 27.35 4.87 -8.00
C TRP A 100 27.12 6.30 -7.48
N ILE A 101 26.79 6.49 -6.20
CA ILE A 101 26.62 7.80 -5.59
C ILE A 101 27.71 8.08 -4.55
N ASP A 102 28.28 9.29 -4.58
CA ASP A 102 29.17 9.74 -3.50
C ASP A 102 28.34 9.88 -2.21
N PRO A 103 28.69 9.17 -1.11
CA PRO A 103 27.99 9.28 0.18
C PRO A 103 27.83 10.71 0.68
N LYS A 104 28.78 11.61 0.40
CA LYS A 104 28.68 13.02 0.78
C LYS A 104 27.61 13.77 0.00
N VAL A 105 27.48 13.45 -1.29
CA VAL A 105 26.42 14.02 -2.13
C VAL A 105 25.06 13.53 -1.66
N ALA A 106 24.91 12.23 -1.40
CA ALA A 106 23.68 11.67 -0.84
C ALA A 106 23.31 12.31 0.52
N SER A 107 24.28 12.43 1.42
CA SER A 107 24.08 13.03 2.75
C SER A 107 23.66 14.51 2.65
N GLU A 108 24.26 15.26 1.74
CA GLU A 108 23.88 16.66 1.47
C GLU A 108 22.46 16.77 0.87
N GLY A 109 22.09 15.84 -0.01
CA GLY A 109 20.72 15.74 -0.56
C GLY A 109 19.67 15.53 0.53
N ILE A 110 19.94 14.62 1.46
CA ILE A 110 19.09 14.36 2.64
C ILE A 110 19.04 15.60 3.55
N ALA A 111 20.20 16.22 3.84
CA ALA A 111 20.26 17.42 4.68
C ALA A 111 19.41 18.57 4.12
N LYS A 112 19.47 18.82 2.81
CA LYS A 112 18.65 19.84 2.14
C LYS A 112 17.14 19.61 2.27
N GLN A 113 16.71 18.35 2.22
CA GLN A 113 15.30 18.01 2.43
C GLN A 113 14.87 18.23 3.88
N GLY A 114 15.76 17.93 4.83
CA GLY A 114 15.58 18.28 6.24
C GLY A 114 15.44 19.80 6.46
N ASP A 115 16.31 20.60 5.82
CA ASP A 115 16.25 22.06 5.87
C ASP A 115 14.97 22.61 5.23
N ALA A 116 14.45 21.95 4.19
CA ALA A 116 13.17 22.26 3.56
C ALA A 116 11.94 21.75 4.33
N ALA A 117 12.14 21.10 5.49
CA ALA A 117 11.08 20.51 6.32
C ALA A 117 10.21 19.47 5.59
N VAL A 118 10.76 18.76 4.60
CA VAL A 118 10.09 17.62 3.95
C VAL A 118 9.92 16.50 4.98
N MET A 119 8.73 15.93 5.07
CA MET A 119 8.42 14.88 6.06
C MET A 119 9.40 13.70 5.94
N TYR A 120 10.12 13.43 7.04
CA TYR A 120 11.21 12.44 7.12
C TYR A 120 12.41 12.68 6.17
N GLY A 121 12.42 13.76 5.38
CA GLY A 121 13.45 14.02 4.37
C GLY A 121 14.85 14.23 4.94
N GLY A 122 14.97 14.64 6.21
CA GLY A 122 16.25 14.74 6.92
C GLY A 122 16.74 13.44 7.56
N LEU A 123 16.00 12.32 7.43
CA LEU A 123 16.30 11.05 8.12
C LEU A 123 16.92 10.02 7.19
N GLU A 124 18.26 9.93 7.15
CA GLU A 124 18.98 8.97 6.29
C GLU A 124 18.46 7.52 6.40
N SER A 125 18.16 7.05 7.61
CA SER A 125 17.61 5.70 7.82
C SER A 125 16.27 5.47 7.12
N TYR A 126 15.48 6.53 6.96
CA TYR A 126 14.18 6.47 6.28
C TYR A 126 14.36 6.33 4.76
N HIS A 127 15.32 7.06 4.17
CA HIS A 127 15.69 6.89 2.76
C HIS A 127 16.19 5.47 2.47
N LYS A 128 17.05 4.92 3.34
CA LYS A 128 17.52 3.53 3.25
C LYS A 128 16.37 2.52 3.35
N MET A 129 15.41 2.76 4.26
CA MET A 129 14.22 1.92 4.40
C MET A 129 13.37 1.91 3.13
N CYS A 130 13.08 3.09 2.57
CA CYS A 130 12.28 3.19 1.34
C CYS A 130 12.98 2.48 0.16
N ARG A 131 14.29 2.65 0.02
CA ARG A 131 15.08 1.95 -1.00
C ARG A 131 15.10 0.42 -0.77
N PHE A 132 15.22 -0.02 0.49
CA PHE A 132 15.23 -1.44 0.85
C PHE A 132 13.92 -2.14 0.50
N TYR A 133 12.78 -1.55 0.87
CA TYR A 133 11.48 -2.10 0.48
C TYR A 133 11.24 -2.02 -1.02
N SER A 134 11.74 -0.98 -1.70
CA SER A 134 11.59 -0.85 -3.15
C SER A 134 12.34 -1.94 -3.95
N GLY A 135 13.52 -2.38 -3.48
CA GLY A 135 14.44 -3.13 -4.35
C GLY A 135 15.11 -4.36 -3.78
N PHE A 136 15.03 -4.62 -2.47
CA PHE A 136 15.93 -5.58 -1.83
C PHE A 136 15.27 -6.60 -0.93
N PHE A 137 14.18 -6.26 -0.21
CA PHE A 137 13.63 -7.16 0.81
C PHE A 137 13.33 -8.56 0.26
N PHE A 138 12.74 -8.65 -0.93
CA PHE A 138 12.37 -9.91 -1.60
C PHE A 138 13.58 -10.77 -2.02
N ASN A 139 14.80 -10.24 -1.98
CA ASN A 139 16.04 -11.00 -2.24
C ASN A 139 16.81 -11.36 -0.96
N HIS A 140 16.31 -10.95 0.21
CA HIS A 140 16.92 -11.34 1.47
C HIS A 140 16.95 -12.89 1.59
N PRO A 141 18.04 -13.52 2.06
CA PRO A 141 18.20 -14.98 2.07
C PRO A 141 17.04 -15.75 2.72
N LEU A 142 16.45 -15.20 3.79
CA LEU A 142 15.30 -15.81 4.46
C LEU A 142 14.01 -15.82 3.60
N LEU A 143 13.90 -14.90 2.62
CA LEU A 143 12.73 -14.80 1.75
C LEU A 143 12.85 -15.61 0.46
N LEU A 144 14.05 -16.11 0.11
CA LEU A 144 14.27 -16.86 -1.14
C LEU A 144 13.46 -18.16 -1.23
N LYS A 145 13.07 -18.73 -0.09
CA LYS A 145 12.25 -19.94 -0.01
C LYS A 145 10.75 -19.69 -0.11
N TYR A 146 10.27 -18.46 0.04
CA TYR A 146 8.86 -18.11 0.01
C TYR A 146 8.42 -17.61 -1.37
N GLU A 147 7.16 -17.86 -1.72
CA GLU A 147 6.52 -17.38 -2.95
C GLU A 147 5.72 -16.10 -2.72
N TRP A 148 5.13 -15.96 -1.53
CA TRP A 148 4.28 -14.84 -1.14
C TRP A 148 4.78 -14.21 0.15
N TYR A 149 4.50 -12.92 0.31
CA TYR A 149 4.67 -12.24 1.59
C TYR A 149 3.43 -11.45 1.95
N TRP A 150 3.26 -11.23 3.25
CA TRP A 150 2.37 -10.23 3.80
C TRP A 150 3.18 -9.25 4.65
N ARG A 151 3.29 -8.00 4.22
CA ARG A 151 3.97 -6.96 4.99
C ARG A 151 3.15 -6.57 6.21
N VAL A 152 3.82 -6.54 7.36
CA VAL A 152 3.27 -6.05 8.62
C VAL A 152 4.25 -5.05 9.21
N GLU A 153 3.80 -3.83 9.45
CA GLU A 153 4.58 -2.80 10.15
C GLU A 153 4.26 -2.81 11.66
N PRO A 154 5.12 -2.22 12.51
CA PRO A 154 4.76 -1.89 13.89
C PRO A 154 3.55 -0.97 13.96
N GLU A 155 2.83 -1.00 15.10
CA GLU A 155 1.68 -0.12 15.40
C GLU A 155 0.48 -0.22 14.43
N ILE A 156 0.28 -1.38 13.81
CA ILE A 156 -0.94 -1.65 13.03
C ILE A 156 -2.09 -2.17 13.89
N SER A 157 -3.30 -2.14 13.35
CA SER A 157 -4.48 -2.77 13.95
C SER A 157 -5.38 -3.35 12.85
N TYR A 158 -5.76 -4.61 13.00
CA TYR A 158 -6.91 -5.20 12.33
C TYR A 158 -8.15 -5.05 13.20
N PHE A 159 -9.29 -4.80 12.55
CA PHE A 159 -10.58 -4.59 13.22
C PHE A 159 -11.61 -5.66 12.88
N CYS A 160 -11.35 -6.45 11.84
CA CYS A 160 -12.23 -7.50 11.34
C CYS A 160 -11.51 -8.84 11.42
N ASP A 161 -12.28 -9.92 11.62
CA ASP A 161 -11.74 -11.27 11.54
C ASP A 161 -11.55 -11.70 10.09
N ILE A 162 -10.37 -12.22 9.77
CA ILE A 162 -9.97 -12.73 8.46
C ILE A 162 -10.08 -14.24 8.53
N THR A 163 -11.26 -14.75 8.20
CA THR A 163 -11.65 -16.14 8.45
C THR A 163 -11.38 -17.10 7.29
N TYR A 164 -10.60 -16.67 6.30
CA TYR A 164 -10.14 -17.47 5.17
C TYR A 164 -8.64 -17.26 4.96
N ASP A 165 -7.99 -18.14 4.20
CA ASP A 165 -6.58 -17.97 3.84
C ASP A 165 -6.43 -17.03 2.63
N PRO A 166 -5.96 -15.77 2.81
CA PRO A 166 -5.86 -14.82 1.72
C PRO A 166 -4.78 -15.21 0.71
N PHE A 167 -3.71 -15.90 1.11
CA PHE A 167 -2.69 -16.33 0.17
C PHE A 167 -3.26 -17.36 -0.80
N GLN A 168 -4.06 -18.31 -0.29
CA GLN A 168 -4.73 -19.27 -1.17
C GLN A 168 -5.73 -18.59 -2.11
N LYS A 169 -6.49 -17.60 -1.62
CA LYS A 169 -7.40 -16.83 -2.48
C LYS A 169 -6.68 -16.02 -3.55
N MET A 170 -5.55 -15.39 -3.22
CA MET A 170 -4.71 -14.71 -4.20
C MET A 170 -4.24 -15.69 -5.30
N ILE A 171 -3.87 -16.92 -4.94
CA ILE A 171 -3.47 -17.97 -5.88
C ILE A 171 -4.65 -18.43 -6.75
N GLU A 172 -5.78 -18.80 -6.13
CA GLU A 172 -6.98 -19.30 -6.80
C GLU A 172 -7.51 -18.31 -7.86
N HIS A 173 -7.40 -17.02 -7.56
CA HIS A 173 -7.90 -15.95 -8.42
C HIS A 173 -6.82 -15.32 -9.31
N ASN A 174 -5.63 -15.92 -9.39
CA ASN A 174 -4.49 -15.43 -10.19
C ASN A 174 -4.13 -13.96 -9.93
N LYS A 175 -4.27 -13.51 -8.68
CA LYS A 175 -3.83 -12.18 -8.27
C LYS A 175 -2.31 -12.14 -8.13
N THR A 176 -1.74 -10.94 -8.12
CA THR A 176 -0.30 -10.71 -7.98
C THR A 176 0.01 -9.82 -6.79
N TYR A 177 -0.81 -8.81 -6.54
CA TYR A 177 -0.60 -7.80 -5.52
C TYR A 177 -1.92 -7.40 -4.89
N GLY A 178 -1.97 -7.21 -3.58
CA GLY A 178 -3.17 -6.76 -2.91
C GLY A 178 -2.90 -5.75 -1.80
N PHE A 179 -3.87 -4.84 -1.62
CA PHE A 179 -3.78 -3.66 -0.76
C PHE A 179 -5.07 -3.49 0.06
N THR A 180 -5.02 -2.64 1.09
CA THR A 180 -6.19 -2.20 1.88
C THR A 180 -6.46 -0.71 1.76
N ILE A 181 -5.43 0.11 1.55
CA ILE A 181 -5.54 1.58 1.51
C ILE A 181 -4.83 2.09 0.27
N ALA A 182 -5.45 3.04 -0.44
CA ALA A 182 -4.82 3.81 -1.51
C ALA A 182 -5.00 5.31 -1.23
N VAL A 183 -3.92 6.07 -1.26
CA VAL A 183 -3.89 7.49 -0.87
C VAL A 183 -2.97 8.29 -1.79
N LYS A 184 -3.10 9.62 -1.74
CA LYS A 184 -2.19 10.54 -2.43
C LYS A 184 -0.89 10.70 -1.67
N GLU A 185 0.22 10.71 -2.40
CA GLU A 185 1.56 11.04 -1.90
C GLU A 185 1.71 12.55 -1.70
N LEU A 186 2.63 12.93 -0.83
CA LEU A 186 3.08 14.30 -0.66
C LEU A 186 3.97 14.70 -1.85
N ARG A 187 3.48 15.61 -2.68
CA ARG A 187 4.14 16.04 -3.93
C ARG A 187 5.60 16.46 -3.73
N GLU A 188 5.90 17.13 -2.62
CA GLU A 188 7.25 17.58 -2.25
C GLU A 188 8.24 16.43 -2.01
N THR A 189 7.76 15.21 -1.77
CA THR A 189 8.62 14.03 -1.56
C THR A 189 9.05 13.36 -2.86
N VAL A 190 8.30 13.57 -3.94
CA VAL A 190 8.44 12.83 -5.21
C VAL A 190 8.38 13.70 -6.49
N PRO A 191 8.95 14.92 -6.52
CA PRO A 191 8.76 15.85 -7.64
C PRO A 191 9.20 15.29 -9.00
N ASN A 192 10.17 14.36 -9.06
CA ASN A 192 10.61 13.77 -10.34
C ASN A 192 10.24 12.29 -10.52
N ILE A 193 9.52 11.65 -9.60
CA ILE A 193 9.29 10.19 -9.68
C ILE A 193 8.60 9.77 -10.97
N PHE A 194 7.57 10.52 -11.37
CA PHE A 194 6.75 10.18 -12.51
C PHE A 194 7.50 10.31 -13.84
N ARG A 195 8.43 11.27 -13.93
CA ARG A 195 9.32 11.43 -15.08
C ARG A 195 10.09 10.15 -15.36
N TYR A 196 10.62 9.49 -14.33
CA TYR A 196 11.39 8.26 -14.51
C TYR A 196 10.48 7.06 -14.77
N ALA A 197 9.32 6.96 -14.11
CA ALA A 197 8.34 5.91 -14.39
C ALA A 197 7.79 5.98 -15.84
N SER A 198 7.42 7.18 -16.30
CA SER A 198 6.97 7.41 -17.68
C SER A 198 8.09 7.16 -18.70
N ALA A 199 9.32 7.60 -18.41
CA ALA A 199 10.49 7.28 -19.24
C ALA A 199 10.75 5.77 -19.33
N TYR A 200 10.58 5.01 -18.24
CA TYR A 200 10.68 3.55 -18.26
C TYR A 200 9.66 2.93 -19.21
N LYS A 201 8.38 3.34 -19.13
CA LYS A 201 7.35 2.85 -20.06
C LYS A 201 7.73 3.14 -21.51
N ARG A 202 8.12 4.38 -21.82
CA ARG A 202 8.51 4.77 -23.18
C ARG A 202 9.71 3.98 -23.70
N LEU A 203 10.79 3.89 -22.91
CA LEU A 203 12.03 3.23 -23.34
C LEU A 203 11.86 1.73 -23.57
N ASN A 204 10.90 1.10 -22.89
CA ASN A 204 10.59 -0.32 -23.01
C ASN A 204 9.37 -0.61 -23.91
N ASN A 205 8.79 0.41 -24.57
CA ASN A 205 7.58 0.30 -25.39
C ASN A 205 6.40 -0.37 -24.64
N ILE A 206 6.23 -0.03 -23.36
CA ILE A 206 5.17 -0.57 -22.51
C ILE A 206 3.91 0.28 -22.68
N THR A 207 2.84 -0.37 -23.15
CA THR A 207 1.48 0.17 -23.15
C THR A 207 0.76 -0.24 -21.87
N SER A 208 -0.03 0.66 -21.28
CA SER A 208 -0.83 0.33 -20.10
C SER A 208 -1.76 -0.86 -20.35
N LYS A 209 -1.97 -1.66 -19.29
CA LYS A 209 -3.00 -2.71 -19.23
C LYS A 209 -4.28 -2.24 -18.54
N GLY A 210 -4.45 -0.93 -18.35
CA GLY A 210 -5.59 -0.29 -17.70
C GLY A 210 -5.37 0.12 -16.24
N LEU A 211 -4.25 -0.28 -15.61
CA LEU A 211 -3.96 0.07 -14.22
C LEU A 211 -3.19 1.39 -14.11
N TRP A 212 -2.36 1.74 -15.09
CA TRP A 212 -1.61 3.00 -15.10
C TRP A 212 -2.53 4.22 -14.97
N GLU A 213 -3.72 4.12 -15.56
CA GLU A 213 -4.76 5.13 -15.58
C GLU A 213 -5.26 5.51 -14.17
N MET A 214 -5.08 4.63 -13.17
CA MET A 214 -5.36 4.96 -11.76
C MET A 214 -4.45 6.07 -11.22
N PHE A 215 -3.25 6.19 -11.79
CA PHE A 215 -2.18 7.03 -11.26
C PHE A 215 -2.00 8.34 -12.04
N VAL A 216 -2.72 8.53 -13.13
CA VAL A 216 -2.62 9.76 -13.92
C VAL A 216 -3.89 10.57 -13.81
N GLU A 217 -3.76 11.88 -13.98
CA GLU A 217 -4.91 12.74 -14.12
C GLU A 217 -5.67 12.36 -15.41
N PRO A 218 -7.02 12.34 -15.38
CA PRO A 218 -7.79 12.13 -16.59
C PRO A 218 -7.46 13.24 -17.60
N PRO A 219 -7.50 12.95 -18.91
CA PRO A 219 -7.34 13.98 -19.93
C PRO A 219 -8.33 15.11 -19.68
N GLU A 220 -7.89 16.36 -19.80
CA GLU A 220 -8.84 17.48 -19.88
C GLU A 220 -9.73 17.22 -21.10
N ASP A 221 -11.04 17.09 -20.89
CA ASP A 221 -11.99 17.11 -21.99
C ASP A 221 -11.79 18.45 -22.69
N ASP A 222 -11.33 18.43 -23.95
CA ASP A 222 -11.41 19.59 -24.83
C ASP A 222 -12.90 19.96 -24.90
N ASP A 223 -13.34 20.92 -24.07
CA ASP A 223 -14.73 21.37 -24.03
C ASP A 223 -15.19 21.74 -25.45
N GLU A 224 -15.97 20.84 -26.07
CA GLU A 224 -16.90 21.17 -27.15
C GLU A 224 -18.06 22.07 -26.66
N ASP A 225 -18.03 22.53 -25.40
CA ASP A 225 -19.06 23.37 -24.79
C ASP A 225 -18.65 24.85 -24.61
N ALA A 226 -17.84 25.39 -25.53
CA ALA A 226 -17.73 26.84 -25.76
C ALA A 226 -19.01 27.44 -26.40
N SER A 227 -20.20 26.97 -26.02
CA SER A 227 -21.47 27.50 -26.52
C SER A 227 -22.58 27.56 -25.47
N LYS A 228 -22.27 27.98 -24.24
CA LYS A 228 -23.26 28.56 -23.30
C LYS A 228 -22.52 29.24 -22.13
N ASP A 229 -22.21 30.52 -22.27
CA ASP A 229 -22.89 31.51 -21.44
C ASP A 229 -22.58 32.94 -21.87
N SER A 230 -23.63 33.73 -21.78
CA SER A 230 -23.76 35.10 -22.25
C SER A 230 -23.11 36.12 -21.30
N ASP A 231 -22.67 37.22 -21.92
CA ASP A 231 -22.67 38.58 -21.36
C ASP A 231 -21.43 39.01 -20.54
N THR A 232 -20.35 39.35 -21.25
CA THR A 232 -19.55 40.55 -20.94
C THR A 232 -18.98 41.14 -22.23
N SER A 233 -19.02 42.47 -22.35
CA SER A 233 -18.66 43.22 -23.57
C SER A 233 -17.21 42.95 -24.02
N PRO A 234 -16.90 42.84 -25.33
CA PRO A 234 -15.54 42.57 -25.77
C PRO A 234 -14.67 43.81 -25.60
N ASN A 235 -13.57 43.67 -24.87
CA ASN A 235 -12.51 44.68 -24.82
C ASN A 235 -11.73 44.63 -26.17
N PRO A 236 -11.81 45.65 -27.05
CA PRO A 236 -11.33 45.53 -28.44
C PRO A 236 -9.82 45.37 -28.59
N GLU A 237 -9.04 45.71 -27.56
CA GLU A 237 -7.58 45.69 -27.63
C GLU A 237 -6.96 44.29 -27.41
N LYS A 238 -7.66 43.36 -26.74
CA LYS A 238 -7.14 41.99 -26.52
C LYS A 238 -7.23 41.14 -27.80
N SER A 239 -8.28 41.36 -28.60
CA SER A 239 -8.59 40.62 -29.83
C SER A 239 -7.56 40.85 -30.96
N PHE A 240 -6.96 42.04 -31.03
CA PHE A 240 -6.03 42.38 -32.11
C PHE A 240 -4.64 41.74 -31.94
N TRP A 241 -4.15 41.65 -30.70
CA TRP A 241 -2.83 41.05 -30.41
C TRP A 241 -2.85 39.52 -30.53
N ASP A 242 -3.91 38.85 -30.09
CA ASP A 242 -4.07 37.39 -30.21
C ASP A 242 -4.18 36.94 -31.68
N THR A 243 -4.77 37.77 -32.54
CA THR A 243 -4.91 37.50 -33.99
C THR A 243 -3.58 37.71 -34.75
N LEU A 244 -2.68 38.56 -34.24
CA LEU A 244 -1.40 38.86 -34.88
C LEU A 244 -0.27 37.92 -34.46
N THR A 245 -0.36 37.28 -33.29
CA THR A 245 0.71 36.43 -32.76
C THR A 245 0.60 34.96 -33.14
N GLY A 246 -0.56 34.48 -33.61
CA GLY A 246 -0.73 33.12 -34.19
C GLY A 246 -0.20 31.99 -33.30
N LYS A 247 -0.06 32.24 -32.00
CA LYS A 247 0.43 31.32 -31.00
C LYS A 247 -0.59 31.33 -29.87
N LYS A 248 -1.45 30.31 -29.83
CA LYS A 248 -1.74 29.72 -28.52
C LYS A 248 -0.36 29.39 -27.98
N GLU A 249 0.09 30.06 -26.91
CA GLU A 249 1.25 29.58 -26.20
C GLU A 249 0.92 28.14 -25.83
N ASN A 250 1.65 27.19 -26.43
CA ASN A 250 1.67 25.83 -25.92
C ASN A 250 2.31 25.95 -24.54
N ILE A 251 1.47 26.15 -23.51
CA ILE A 251 1.92 26.10 -22.13
C ILE A 251 2.38 24.66 -21.94
N VAL A 252 3.70 24.46 -22.02
CA VAL A 252 4.30 23.17 -21.70
C VAL A 252 4.22 23.06 -20.20
N ASP A 253 3.31 22.22 -19.71
CA ASP A 253 3.30 21.84 -18.30
C ASP A 253 4.63 21.14 -17.99
N PRO A 254 5.50 21.71 -17.13
CA PRO A 254 6.79 21.13 -16.83
C PRO A 254 6.71 19.78 -16.11
N GLU A 255 5.54 19.41 -15.58
CA GLU A 255 5.32 18.13 -14.91
C GLU A 255 4.67 17.07 -15.79
N SER A 256 4.11 17.49 -16.94
CA SER A 256 3.55 16.56 -17.91
C SER A 256 4.66 15.75 -18.59
N MET A 257 4.49 14.43 -18.59
CA MET A 257 5.42 13.48 -19.19
C MET A 257 4.65 12.62 -20.20
N GLU A 258 4.98 12.77 -21.48
CA GLU A 258 4.28 12.09 -22.58
C GLU A 258 2.77 12.44 -22.65
N GLY A 259 2.38 13.63 -22.17
CA GLY A 259 0.99 14.09 -22.14
C GLY A 259 0.19 13.61 -20.92
N GLU A 260 0.84 12.95 -19.96
CA GLU A 260 0.23 12.48 -18.71
C GLU A 260 0.82 13.23 -17.51
N THR A 261 0.03 13.43 -16.46
CA THR A 261 0.46 14.03 -15.19
C THR A 261 0.12 13.09 -14.03
N TYR A 262 1.04 12.91 -13.08
CA TYR A 262 0.83 12.03 -11.92
C TYR A 262 -0.17 12.66 -10.95
N ASN A 263 -1.26 11.95 -10.64
CA ASN A 263 -2.29 12.42 -9.70
C ASN A 263 -1.91 12.18 -8.21
N MET A 264 -0.67 11.72 -7.96
CA MET A 264 -0.08 11.34 -6.67
C MET A 264 -0.62 10.05 -6.04
N CYS A 265 -1.57 9.35 -6.66
CA CYS A 265 -2.16 8.15 -6.09
C CYS A 265 -1.16 6.98 -6.01
N HIS A 266 -1.22 6.25 -4.90
CA HIS A 266 -0.47 5.02 -4.71
C HIS A 266 -1.20 4.08 -3.74
N PHE A 267 -0.92 2.78 -3.84
CA PHE A 267 -1.27 1.79 -2.83
C PHE A 267 -0.36 1.96 -1.62
N TRP A 268 -0.93 2.00 -0.43
CA TRP A 268 -0.19 2.30 0.80
C TRP A 268 0.52 1.05 1.33
N SER A 269 1.83 0.97 1.09
CA SER A 269 2.64 -0.25 1.17
C SER A 269 2.85 -0.82 2.57
N ASN A 270 2.45 -0.15 3.66
CA ASN A 270 2.56 -0.76 5.00
C ASN A 270 1.67 -2.00 5.15
N PHE A 271 0.61 -2.11 4.34
CA PHE A 271 -0.10 -3.35 4.09
C PHE A 271 0.12 -3.77 2.64
N GLU A 272 0.69 -4.96 2.44
CA GLU A 272 0.82 -5.59 1.12
C GLU A 272 0.72 -7.09 1.27
N ILE A 273 -0.09 -7.74 0.43
CA ILE A 273 -0.01 -9.18 0.18
C ILE A 273 0.36 -9.36 -1.28
N ALA A 274 1.57 -9.82 -1.57
CA ALA A 274 2.03 -9.87 -2.95
C ALA A 274 2.99 -11.03 -3.24
N LYS A 275 3.07 -11.36 -4.53
CA LYS A 275 3.89 -12.44 -5.05
C LYS A 275 5.34 -11.98 -5.19
N LEU A 276 6.25 -12.60 -4.42
CA LEU A 276 7.68 -12.24 -4.42
C LEU A 276 8.33 -12.41 -5.80
N SER A 277 7.85 -13.35 -6.62
CA SER A 277 8.37 -13.55 -7.97
C SER A 277 8.12 -12.38 -8.91
N TRP A 278 7.10 -11.54 -8.65
CA TRP A 278 6.86 -10.33 -9.44
C TRP A 278 7.95 -9.28 -9.19
N PHE A 279 8.31 -9.03 -7.93
CA PHE A 279 9.43 -8.16 -7.59
C PHE A 279 10.78 -8.68 -8.12
N ARG A 280 10.94 -10.01 -8.18
CA ARG A 280 12.12 -10.67 -8.76
C ARG A 280 12.10 -10.74 -10.30
N SER A 281 11.01 -10.32 -10.95
CA SER A 281 10.91 -10.32 -12.41
C SER A 281 11.92 -9.36 -13.02
N LYS A 282 12.34 -9.64 -14.25
CA LYS A 282 13.30 -8.78 -14.94
C LYS A 282 12.71 -7.37 -15.11
N GLU A 283 11.43 -7.28 -15.43
CA GLU A 283 10.71 -6.04 -15.69
C GLU A 283 10.64 -5.17 -14.42
N TYR A 284 10.35 -5.75 -13.26
CA TYR A 284 10.39 -4.99 -12.02
C TYR A 284 11.81 -4.57 -11.65
N GLN A 285 12.79 -5.46 -11.80
CA GLN A 285 14.19 -5.15 -11.49
C GLN A 285 14.76 -4.04 -12.40
N ASP A 286 14.43 -4.05 -13.69
CA ASP A 286 14.82 -2.99 -14.62
C ASP A 286 14.15 -1.65 -14.27
N PHE A 287 12.87 -1.68 -13.85
CA PHE A 287 12.16 -0.50 -13.36
C PHE A 287 12.86 0.06 -12.11
N PHE A 288 13.09 -0.78 -11.10
CA PHE A 288 13.76 -0.40 -9.87
C PHE A 288 15.17 0.16 -10.13
N GLU A 289 15.96 -0.47 -11.01
CA GLU A 289 17.32 0.00 -11.34
C GLU A 289 17.29 1.40 -11.99
N MET A 290 16.30 1.69 -12.84
CA MET A 290 16.11 3.03 -13.40
C MET A 290 15.77 4.05 -12.30
N MET A 291 14.89 3.67 -11.38
CA MET A 291 14.51 4.52 -10.25
C MET A 291 15.69 4.73 -9.29
N ASP A 292 16.47 3.69 -8.97
CA ASP A 292 17.63 3.79 -8.09
C ASP A 292 18.69 4.72 -8.69
N ARG A 293 19.10 4.48 -9.95
CA ARG A 293 20.12 5.28 -10.64
C ARG A 293 19.75 6.74 -10.87
N SER A 294 18.47 7.09 -10.75
CA SER A 294 18.03 8.48 -10.87
C SER A 294 18.53 9.38 -9.74
N GLY A 295 18.87 8.80 -8.57
CA GLY A 295 19.16 9.56 -7.35
C GLY A 295 17.95 9.94 -6.52
N GLY A 296 16.73 9.61 -6.95
CA GLY A 296 15.48 10.02 -6.28
C GLY A 296 15.34 9.55 -4.83
N PHE A 297 15.90 8.39 -4.46
CA PHE A 297 15.94 7.95 -3.06
C PHE A 297 16.84 8.81 -2.16
N TRP A 298 17.70 9.68 -2.71
CA TRP A 298 18.71 10.42 -1.94
C TRP A 298 18.62 11.94 -2.11
N MET A 299 18.28 12.40 -3.31
CA MET A 299 18.06 13.83 -3.62
C MET A 299 16.63 14.26 -3.36
N GLU A 300 15.71 13.31 -3.32
CA GLU A 300 14.30 13.45 -2.96
C GLU A 300 13.98 12.38 -1.90
N ARG A 301 12.70 12.25 -1.51
CA ARG A 301 12.23 11.26 -0.53
C ARG A 301 11.30 10.29 -1.24
N TRP A 302 11.81 9.52 -2.20
CA TRP A 302 10.97 8.52 -2.85
C TRP A 302 10.64 7.39 -1.87
N GLY A 303 9.35 7.21 -1.62
CA GLY A 303 8.83 6.11 -0.81
C GLY A 303 8.72 4.83 -1.64
N ASP A 304 8.78 3.67 -0.98
CA ASP A 304 8.50 2.39 -1.62
C ASP A 304 7.06 2.29 -2.13
N ALA A 305 6.10 2.89 -1.43
CA ALA A 305 4.69 2.88 -1.81
C ALA A 305 4.40 3.42 -3.24
N PRO A 306 4.82 4.65 -3.60
CA PRO A 306 4.67 5.13 -4.97
C PRO A 306 5.57 4.38 -5.98
N ILE A 307 6.73 3.84 -5.57
CA ILE A 307 7.58 3.01 -6.45
C ILE A 307 6.87 1.71 -6.84
N HIS A 308 6.34 0.98 -5.85
CA HIS A 308 5.58 -0.25 -6.07
C HIS A 308 4.33 0.01 -6.91
N SER A 309 3.64 1.12 -6.63
CA SER A 309 2.39 1.48 -7.32
C SER A 309 2.62 1.85 -8.78
N LEU A 310 3.62 2.68 -9.08
CA LEU A 310 3.97 3.04 -10.46
C LEU A 310 4.52 1.83 -11.23
N ALA A 311 5.30 0.96 -10.57
CA ALA A 311 5.74 -0.31 -11.18
C ALA A 311 4.54 -1.22 -11.48
N ALA A 312 3.59 -1.34 -10.56
CA ALA A 312 2.35 -2.09 -10.76
C ALA A 312 1.54 -1.49 -11.92
N GLY A 313 1.31 -0.17 -11.95
CA GLY A 313 0.61 0.50 -13.03
C GLY A 313 1.24 0.28 -14.40
N ALA A 314 2.58 0.26 -14.47
CA ALA A 314 3.28 0.00 -15.72
C ALA A 314 3.23 -1.47 -16.15
N LEU A 315 3.30 -2.42 -15.21
CA LEU A 315 3.57 -3.83 -15.51
C LEU A 315 2.36 -4.76 -15.37
N LEU A 316 1.34 -4.36 -14.60
CA LEU A 316 0.15 -5.13 -14.25
C LEU A 316 -1.12 -4.47 -14.78
N GLY A 317 -2.21 -5.23 -14.84
CA GLY A 317 -3.55 -4.72 -15.11
C GLY A 317 -4.45 -4.78 -13.87
N PRO A 318 -5.64 -4.16 -13.90
CA PRO A 318 -6.56 -4.15 -12.75
C PRO A 318 -6.94 -5.56 -12.25
N GLN A 319 -7.02 -6.52 -13.17
CA GLN A 319 -7.30 -7.94 -12.86
C GLN A 319 -6.21 -8.60 -11.99
N ASP A 320 -4.97 -8.13 -12.04
CA ASP A 320 -3.83 -8.67 -11.28
C ASP A 320 -3.79 -8.13 -9.84
N ILE A 321 -4.55 -7.07 -9.56
CA ILE A 321 -4.61 -6.40 -8.26
C ILE A 321 -5.84 -6.85 -7.49
N HIS A 322 -5.72 -6.96 -6.16
CA HIS A 322 -6.85 -7.22 -5.28
C HIS A 322 -6.96 -6.15 -4.19
N TYR A 323 -8.14 -5.55 -4.06
CA TYR A 323 -8.47 -4.72 -2.94
C TYR A 323 -9.12 -5.58 -1.84
N PHE A 324 -8.41 -5.78 -0.73
CA PHE A 324 -8.91 -6.42 0.50
C PHE A 324 -9.89 -5.51 1.25
N ARG A 325 -11.04 -5.27 0.62
CA ARG A 325 -12.09 -4.40 1.14
C ARG A 325 -12.66 -4.90 2.47
N ASP A 326 -12.64 -6.20 2.69
CA ASP A 326 -13.13 -6.90 3.88
C ASP A 326 -12.17 -6.82 5.08
N PHE A 327 -10.93 -6.34 4.90
CA PHE A 327 -9.95 -6.24 5.96
C PHE A 327 -10.03 -4.87 6.62
N GLY A 328 -10.67 -4.76 7.79
CA GLY A 328 -10.55 -3.57 8.61
C GLY A 328 -9.11 -3.41 9.10
N TYR A 329 -8.45 -2.35 8.69
CA TYR A 329 -7.01 -2.13 8.88
C TYR A 329 -6.70 -0.66 9.19
N ARG A 330 -5.80 -0.44 10.14
CA ARG A 330 -5.22 0.88 10.45
C ARG A 330 -3.73 0.78 10.63
N HIS A 331 -3.06 1.82 10.17
CA HIS A 331 -1.70 2.16 10.56
C HIS A 331 -1.69 3.63 10.97
N THR A 332 -1.20 3.92 12.18
CA THR A 332 -1.21 5.26 12.80
C THR A 332 -2.58 5.96 12.76
N THR A 333 -2.75 7.00 11.94
CA THR A 333 -3.95 7.86 11.88
C THR A 333 -4.86 7.58 10.69
N ILE A 334 -4.49 6.64 9.82
CA ILE A 334 -5.24 6.30 8.61
C ILE A 334 -5.84 4.91 8.77
N GLN A 335 -7.15 4.83 8.59
CA GLN A 335 -7.96 3.63 8.80
C GLN A 335 -8.83 3.36 7.58
N HIS A 336 -8.93 2.08 7.21
CA HIS A 336 -9.96 1.51 6.37
C HIS A 336 -10.75 0.52 7.23
N CYS A 337 -12.07 0.62 7.31
CA CYS A 337 -12.88 -0.29 8.10
C CYS A 337 -14.25 -0.55 7.46
N PRO A 338 -14.48 -1.75 6.88
CA PRO A 338 -15.74 -2.07 6.24
C PRO A 338 -16.84 -2.33 7.26
N ALA A 339 -18.10 -2.06 6.88
CA ALA A 339 -19.23 -2.50 7.68
C ALA A 339 -19.46 -4.02 7.55
N ASN A 340 -20.09 -4.59 8.58
CA ASN A 340 -20.36 -6.02 8.65
C ASN A 340 -21.44 -6.48 7.66
N ALA A 341 -21.20 -7.64 7.05
CA ALA A 341 -22.11 -8.24 6.08
C ALA A 341 -23.42 -8.75 6.71
N PRO A 342 -24.60 -8.34 6.21
CA PRO A 342 -25.89 -8.79 6.71
C PRO A 342 -26.11 -10.30 6.51
N GLY A 343 -26.50 -11.00 7.58
CA GLY A 343 -26.81 -12.43 7.52
C GLY A 343 -25.61 -13.35 7.25
N LYS A 344 -24.38 -12.82 7.30
CA LYS A 344 -23.13 -13.56 7.05
C LYS A 344 -22.14 -13.49 8.22
N GLN A 345 -22.62 -13.19 9.42
CA GLN A 345 -21.81 -13.26 10.64
C GLN A 345 -21.95 -14.65 11.24
N LEU A 346 -20.82 -15.32 11.48
CA LEU A 346 -20.78 -16.63 12.13
C LEU A 346 -20.46 -16.49 13.61
N GLU A 347 -20.81 -17.51 14.39
CA GLU A 347 -20.40 -17.61 15.79
C GLU A 347 -18.86 -17.52 15.91
N ARG A 348 -18.41 -16.85 16.95
CA ARG A 348 -17.00 -16.57 17.20
C ARG A 348 -16.46 -17.57 18.22
N GLU A 349 -15.27 -18.10 17.94
CA GLU A 349 -14.51 -18.84 18.96
C GLU A 349 -13.70 -17.85 19.82
N PRO A 350 -13.85 -17.87 21.15
CA PRO A 350 -13.06 -17.01 22.04
C PRO A 350 -11.55 -17.12 21.80
N TYR A 351 -10.84 -16.01 21.98
CA TYR A 351 -9.39 -15.87 21.87
C TYR A 351 -8.81 -15.11 23.06
N LEU A 352 -8.27 -15.88 24.00
CA LEU A 352 -7.57 -15.38 25.17
C LEU A 352 -6.07 -15.27 24.89
N GLU A 353 -5.61 -14.06 24.61
CA GLU A 353 -4.20 -13.77 24.34
C GLU A 353 -3.35 -14.04 25.60
N LYS A 354 -2.44 -15.03 25.52
CA LYS A 354 -1.80 -15.64 26.70
C LYS A 354 -0.68 -14.78 27.31
N THR A 355 -0.23 -13.73 26.64
CA THR A 355 0.82 -12.83 27.13
C THR A 355 0.27 -11.62 27.87
N THR A 356 -1.02 -11.29 27.71
CA THR A 356 -1.68 -10.21 28.46
C THR A 356 -1.79 -10.56 29.95
N PHE A 357 -1.34 -9.65 30.82
CA PHE A 357 -1.45 -9.75 32.28
C PHE A 357 -1.96 -8.44 32.89
N PRO A 358 -2.70 -8.51 34.02
CA PRO A 358 -3.20 -9.73 34.70
C PRO A 358 -4.23 -10.53 33.88
N GLU A 359 -4.43 -11.81 34.21
CA GLU A 359 -5.23 -12.76 33.42
C GLU A 359 -6.67 -12.29 33.12
N TYR A 360 -7.32 -11.60 34.06
CA TYR A 360 -8.69 -11.10 33.87
C TYR A 360 -8.80 -10.15 32.67
N LYS A 361 -7.73 -9.41 32.31
CA LYS A 361 -7.73 -8.52 31.14
C LYS A 361 -7.88 -9.26 29.82
N ARG A 362 -7.51 -10.56 29.76
CA ARG A 362 -7.69 -11.38 28.57
C ARG A 362 -9.17 -11.59 28.27
N PHE A 363 -9.97 -11.76 29.33
CA PHE A 363 -11.41 -11.93 29.23
C PHE A 363 -12.09 -10.59 28.92
N GLU A 364 -11.63 -9.47 29.49
CA GLU A 364 -12.11 -8.13 29.12
C GLU A 364 -11.86 -7.83 27.64
N GLU A 365 -10.67 -8.15 27.13
CA GLU A 365 -10.34 -7.98 25.71
C GLU A 365 -11.17 -8.92 24.83
N ASP A 366 -11.37 -10.17 25.25
CA ASP A 366 -12.21 -11.13 24.52
C ASP A 366 -13.67 -10.68 24.42
N ASP A 367 -14.24 -10.23 25.54
CA ASP A 367 -15.59 -9.68 25.63
C ASP A 367 -15.75 -8.42 24.77
N TYR A 368 -14.73 -7.57 24.69
CA TYR A 368 -14.70 -6.45 23.76
C TYR A 368 -14.87 -6.91 22.31
N TRP A 369 -14.18 -7.96 21.88
CA TRP A 369 -14.28 -8.47 20.51
C TRP A 369 -15.50 -9.37 20.24
N GLU A 370 -16.19 -9.83 21.28
CA GLU A 370 -17.49 -10.51 21.16
C GLU A 370 -18.60 -9.54 20.70
N HIS A 371 -18.44 -8.24 20.99
CA HIS A 371 -19.40 -7.20 20.63
C HIS A 371 -18.93 -6.42 19.41
N TRP A 372 -19.05 -6.99 18.21
CA TRP A 372 -18.76 -6.30 16.95
C TRP A 372 -19.88 -5.35 16.52
N ASP A 373 -19.60 -4.49 15.53
CA ASP A 373 -20.52 -3.46 15.07
C ASP A 373 -21.73 -4.04 14.31
N ASP A 374 -22.85 -3.32 14.31
CA ASP A 374 -24.06 -3.73 13.59
C ASP A 374 -23.81 -3.93 12.08
N VAL A 375 -24.54 -4.88 11.50
CA VAL A 375 -24.51 -5.13 10.05
C VAL A 375 -25.11 -3.97 9.27
N GLN A 376 -24.61 -3.72 8.07
CA GLN A 376 -25.14 -2.67 7.18
C GLN A 376 -25.35 -3.19 5.76
N GLU A 377 -26.34 -2.65 5.06
CA GLU A 377 -26.61 -3.04 3.67
C GLU A 377 -25.41 -2.72 2.76
N GLY A 378 -24.94 -3.75 2.05
CA GLY A 378 -23.73 -3.70 1.24
C GLY A 378 -22.43 -3.87 2.04
N GLY A 379 -22.50 -4.12 3.35
CA GLY A 379 -21.35 -4.52 4.15
C GLY A 379 -20.79 -5.88 3.72
N ILE A 380 -19.48 -6.04 3.90
CA ILE A 380 -18.73 -7.22 3.48
C ILE A 380 -17.80 -7.77 4.58
N GLY A 381 -17.65 -7.02 5.68
CA GLY A 381 -16.76 -7.38 6.78
C GLY A 381 -17.26 -8.55 7.62
N CYS A 382 -16.32 -9.25 8.27
CA CYS A 382 -16.56 -10.29 9.25
C CYS A 382 -16.21 -9.78 10.65
N ARG A 383 -17.22 -9.67 11.51
CA ARG A 383 -17.11 -9.26 12.92
C ARG A 383 -16.22 -8.03 13.13
N CYS A 384 -16.33 -7.07 12.22
CA CYS A 384 -15.62 -5.81 12.28
C CYS A 384 -16.09 -5.00 13.48
N ARG A 385 -15.12 -4.45 14.21
CA ARG A 385 -15.35 -3.45 15.25
C ARG A 385 -14.44 -2.26 14.99
N CYS A 386 -14.96 -1.26 14.30
CA CYS A 386 -14.21 -0.12 13.79
C CYS A 386 -13.94 0.91 14.90
N ASP A 387 -12.78 1.57 14.84
CA ASP A 387 -12.51 2.71 15.73
C ASP A 387 -13.35 3.91 15.27
N THR A 388 -14.23 4.40 16.14
CA THR A 388 -15.11 5.54 15.85
C THR A 388 -14.41 6.88 15.94
N ASP A 389 -13.25 6.96 16.60
CA ASP A 389 -12.48 8.19 16.74
C ASP A 389 -11.68 8.51 15.46
N VAL A 390 -11.47 7.50 14.61
CA VAL A 390 -10.75 7.63 13.33
C VAL A 390 -11.71 7.37 12.18
N VAL A 391 -12.05 8.43 11.44
CA VAL A 391 -12.90 8.32 10.26
C VAL A 391 -12.18 7.53 9.16
N ASP A 392 -12.94 6.69 8.46
CA ASP A 392 -12.49 5.91 7.31
C ASP A 392 -11.82 6.78 6.23
N VAL A 393 -10.75 6.27 5.62
CA VAL A 393 -9.99 6.95 4.57
C VAL A 393 -10.70 6.95 3.23
N GLU A 394 -11.51 5.93 2.91
CA GLU A 394 -12.21 5.81 1.63
C GLU A 394 -13.04 7.07 1.29
N GLY A 395 -13.63 7.72 2.32
CA GLY A 395 -14.48 8.91 2.17
C GLY A 395 -13.77 10.25 2.31
N LYS A 396 -12.44 10.29 2.47
CA LYS A 396 -11.67 11.52 2.74
C LYS A 396 -11.02 12.10 1.50
N GLU A 397 -10.80 13.41 1.53
CA GLU A 397 -9.89 14.08 0.60
C GLU A 397 -8.48 13.48 0.73
N GLY A 398 -7.86 13.15 -0.41
CA GLY A 398 -6.58 12.45 -0.47
C GLY A 398 -6.68 10.92 -0.55
N SER A 399 -7.89 10.35 -0.48
CA SER A 399 -8.13 8.95 -0.87
C SER A 399 -7.99 8.77 -2.37
N CYS A 400 -7.53 7.59 -2.78
CA CYS A 400 -7.42 7.19 -4.19
C CYS A 400 -8.37 6.05 -4.56
N LEU A 401 -9.41 5.83 -3.74
CA LEU A 401 -10.36 4.76 -3.99
C LEU A 401 -11.23 5.05 -5.22
N ALA A 402 -11.58 6.31 -5.49
CA ALA A 402 -12.37 6.65 -6.67
C ALA A 402 -11.63 6.25 -7.96
N GLU A 403 -10.34 6.57 -8.03
CA GLU A 403 -9.45 6.22 -9.12
C GLU A 403 -9.30 4.70 -9.27
N TRP A 404 -9.22 3.96 -8.15
CA TRP A 404 -9.25 2.49 -8.18
C TRP A 404 -10.59 1.97 -8.75
N VAL A 405 -11.71 2.51 -8.29
CA VAL A 405 -13.04 2.09 -8.75
C VAL A 405 -13.18 2.27 -10.25
N ASP A 406 -12.72 3.40 -10.79
CA ASP A 406 -12.81 3.69 -12.21
C ASP A 406 -12.05 2.65 -13.05
N VAL A 407 -10.82 2.31 -12.67
CA VAL A 407 -10.04 1.27 -13.39
C VAL A 407 -10.51 -0.15 -13.11
N ALA A 408 -11.11 -0.41 -11.94
CA ALA A 408 -11.65 -1.72 -11.53
C ALA A 408 -12.99 -2.07 -12.21
N GLY A 409 -13.50 -1.21 -13.09
CA GLY A 409 -14.72 -1.44 -13.87
C GLY A 409 -15.91 -0.57 -13.44
N GLY A 410 -15.66 0.47 -12.66
CA GLY A 410 -16.64 1.43 -12.19
C GLY A 410 -17.52 0.91 -11.05
N TRP A 411 -18.57 1.66 -10.76
CA TRP A 411 -19.62 1.25 -9.82
C TRP A 411 -20.61 0.32 -10.52
N GLU A 412 -21.13 -0.69 -9.81
CA GLU A 412 -22.10 -1.68 -10.35
C GLU A 412 -23.39 -1.00 -10.87
N HIS A 413 -23.80 0.08 -10.20
CA HIS A 413 -24.91 0.93 -10.63
C HIS A 413 -24.44 2.38 -10.86
N PRO A 414 -24.85 3.03 -11.96
CA PRO A 414 -24.43 4.39 -12.28
C PRO A 414 -24.90 5.46 -11.29
N TYR A 415 -25.93 5.15 -10.48
CA TYR A 415 -26.57 6.07 -9.53
C TYR A 415 -26.83 5.40 -8.18
#